data_AF-Q0S4N7-F1
#
_entry.id   AF-Q0S4N7-F1
#
_cell.length_a   1.000
_cell.length_b   1.000
_cell.length_c   1.000
_cell.angle_alpha   90.00
_cell.angle_beta   90.00
_cell.angle_gamma   90.00
#
_symmetry.space_group_name_H-M   'P 1'
#
loop_
_entity.id
_entity.type
_entity.pdbx_description
1 polymer ?
#
loop_
_entity_poly.entity_id
_entity_poly.type
_entity_poly.pdbx_seq_one_letter_code
_entity_poly.pdbx_strand_id
1 'polypeptide(L)'
;MQPASSPTALVIDAKKPPMGPMLVTPNARINGHPVPLRWGHNEIPAPPGVHHIQISVPWIWEQGRAQITVDNRYHPAPPVYYASPFSSFSKGAIDHRPVKNPGLFGLLLILTPVLVLILAVVAFALFG
;
A
#
# COMPACT_ATOMS: atom_id res chain seq x y z
N MET A 1 9.83 11.49 -21.70
CA MET A 1 9.50 10.43 -22.68
C MET A 1 9.05 9.22 -21.88
N GLN A 2 7.74 8.99 -21.80
CA GLN A 2 7.14 7.83 -21.14
C GLN A 2 7.47 6.61 -22.01
N PRO A 3 8.11 5.54 -21.50
CA PRO A 3 8.32 4.34 -22.29
C PRO A 3 6.95 3.81 -22.74
N ALA A 4 6.86 3.40 -24.00
CA ALA A 4 5.63 2.89 -24.58
C ALA A 4 5.15 1.70 -23.74
N SER A 5 4.08 1.92 -22.97
CA SER A 5 3.42 0.90 -22.18
C SER A 5 3.00 -0.22 -23.13
N SER A 6 3.54 -1.42 -22.93
CA SER A 6 3.06 -2.60 -23.63
C SER A 6 1.54 -2.61 -23.49
N PRO A 7 0.75 -2.81 -24.56
CA PRO A 7 -0.69 -2.62 -24.50
C PRO A 7 -1.32 -3.42 -23.35
N THR A 8 -0.73 -4.58 -23.04
CA THR A 8 -1.14 -5.50 -21.98
C THR A 8 -0.35 -5.38 -20.68
N ALA A 9 0.40 -4.30 -20.46
CA ALA A 9 1.13 -4.11 -19.22
C ALA A 9 0.18 -3.83 -18.05
N LEU A 10 0.34 -4.55 -16.95
CA LEU A 10 -0.23 -4.20 -15.66
C LEU A 10 0.54 -3.00 -15.11
N VAL A 11 -0.17 -1.89 -14.94
CA VAL A 11 0.39 -0.67 -14.33
C VAL A 11 0.17 -0.74 -12.83
N ILE A 12 1.26 -0.75 -12.07
CA ILE A 12 1.23 -0.77 -10.60
C ILE A 12 1.99 0.44 -10.07
N ASP A 13 1.26 1.37 -9.46
CA ASP A 13 1.85 2.51 -8.76
C ASP A 13 1.98 2.19 -7.27
N ALA A 14 3.22 2.02 -6.82
CA ALA A 14 3.54 1.68 -5.44
C ALA A 14 3.96 2.93 -4.66
N LYS A 15 3.11 3.38 -3.74
CA LYS A 15 3.39 4.56 -2.92
C LYS A 15 4.22 4.21 -1.69
N LYS A 16 5.35 4.91 -1.56
CA LYS A 16 6.28 4.80 -0.44
C LYS A 16 5.61 5.17 0.91
N PRO A 17 5.93 4.46 2.02
CA PRO A 17 5.55 4.89 3.35
C PRO A 17 6.29 6.19 3.76
N PRO A 18 5.59 7.18 4.34
CA PRO A 18 6.19 8.49 4.65
C PRO A 18 7.20 8.45 5.82
N MET A 19 7.12 7.46 6.70
CA MET A 19 8.02 7.27 7.86
C MET A 19 8.54 5.82 7.96
N GLY A 20 8.93 5.22 6.84
CA GLY A 20 9.53 3.87 6.81
C GLY A 20 10.94 3.88 6.23
N PRO A 21 11.79 2.88 6.56
CA PRO A 21 13.14 2.77 6.01
C PRO A 21 13.07 2.72 4.48
N MET A 22 13.78 3.64 3.80
CA MET A 22 13.77 3.80 2.34
C MET A 22 14.38 2.61 1.58
N LEU A 23 14.95 1.65 2.31
CA LEU A 23 15.83 0.60 1.79
C LEU A 23 15.09 -0.66 1.32
N VAL A 24 13.80 -0.83 1.61
CA VAL A 24 13.02 -1.97 1.11
C VAL A 24 12.08 -1.59 0.01
N THR A 25 12.03 -2.45 -0.99
CA THR A 25 11.13 -2.38 -2.13
C THR A 25 9.99 -3.37 -1.95
N PRO A 26 8.76 -3.03 -2.39
CA PRO A 26 7.65 -3.96 -2.33
C PRO A 26 7.87 -5.16 -3.26
N ASN A 27 7.23 -6.28 -2.95
CA ASN A 27 7.19 -7.47 -3.79
C ASN A 27 5.73 -7.77 -4.13
N ALA A 28 5.43 -7.95 -5.41
CA ALA A 28 4.11 -8.37 -5.89
C ALA A 28 4.15 -9.86 -6.23
N ARG A 29 3.11 -10.60 -5.84
CA ARG A 29 2.81 -11.91 -6.39
C ARG A 29 1.70 -11.75 -7.41
N ILE A 30 2.00 -12.02 -8.68
CA ILE A 30 1.03 -12.02 -9.77
C ILE A 30 0.73 -13.47 -10.12
N ASN A 31 -0.51 -13.92 -9.93
CA ASN A 31 -0.91 -15.32 -10.13
C ASN A 31 -0.01 -16.33 -9.37
N GLY A 32 0.46 -15.93 -8.18
CA GLY A 32 1.38 -16.74 -7.35
C GLY A 32 2.87 -16.56 -7.67
N HIS A 33 3.22 -15.94 -8.79
CA HIS A 33 4.62 -15.69 -9.16
C HIS A 33 5.16 -14.42 -8.51
N PRO A 34 6.29 -14.49 -7.78
CA PRO A 34 6.91 -13.31 -7.18
C PRO A 34 7.55 -12.43 -8.26
N VAL A 35 7.20 -11.15 -8.26
CA VAL A 35 7.67 -10.10 -9.15
C VAL A 35 8.17 -8.94 -8.28
N PRO A 36 9.47 -8.60 -8.34
CA PRO A 36 10.00 -7.46 -7.60
C PRO A 36 9.39 -6.16 -8.14
N LEU A 37 8.88 -5.31 -7.25
CA LEU A 37 8.39 -3.98 -7.59
C LEU A 37 9.38 -2.91 -7.13
N ARG A 38 9.29 -1.72 -7.73
CA ARG A 38 9.95 -0.50 -7.26
C ARG A 38 8.91 0.46 -6.67
N TRP A 39 9.34 1.40 -5.85
CA TRP A 39 8.46 2.50 -5.45
C TRP A 39 8.18 3.41 -6.65
N GLY A 40 6.94 3.86 -6.79
CA GLY A 40 6.43 4.62 -7.92
C GLY A 40 5.82 3.73 -9.00
N HIS A 41 5.91 4.19 -10.24
CA HIS A 41 5.29 3.56 -11.40
C HIS A 41 6.04 2.29 -11.84
N ASN A 42 5.34 1.17 -11.93
CA ASN A 42 5.84 -0.09 -12.47
C ASN A 42 4.96 -0.57 -13.61
N GLU A 43 5.56 -0.91 -14.74
CA GLU A 43 4.87 -1.54 -15.87
C GLU A 43 5.31 -2.99 -15.95
N ILE A 44 4.39 -3.91 -15.68
CA ILE A 44 4.69 -5.34 -15.73
C ILE A 44 3.99 -5.92 -16.96
N PRO A 45 4.73 -6.46 -17.94
CA PRO A 45 4.12 -7.13 -19.08
C PRO A 45 3.40 -8.40 -18.60
N ALA A 46 2.09 -8.48 -18.85
CA ALA A 46 1.26 -9.64 -18.55
C ALA A 46 0.40 -10.01 -19.78
N PRO A 47 0.01 -11.27 -19.96
CA PRO A 47 -0.94 -11.64 -21.01
C PRO A 47 -2.34 -11.06 -20.72
N PRO A 48 -3.24 -10.92 -21.71
CA PRO A 48 -4.60 -10.42 -21.45
C PRO A 48 -5.40 -11.44 -20.65
N GLY A 49 -5.99 -11.03 -19.53
CA GLY A 49 -6.73 -11.93 -18.66
C GLY A 49 -7.00 -11.38 -17.28
N VAL A 50 -7.52 -12.24 -16.41
CA VAL A 50 -7.73 -11.93 -14.99
C VAL A 50 -6.46 -12.32 -14.23
N HIS A 51 -5.85 -11.33 -13.57
CA HIS A 51 -4.65 -11.49 -12.77
C HIS A 51 -4.94 -11.22 -11.31
N HIS A 52 -4.54 -12.15 -10.45
CA HIS A 52 -4.56 -11.94 -9.01
C HIS A 52 -3.22 -11.34 -8.57
N ILE A 53 -3.25 -10.10 -8.06
CA ILE A 53 -2.07 -9.35 -7.65
C ILE A 53 -2.10 -9.21 -6.14
N GLN A 54 -1.06 -9.71 -5.49
CA GLN A 54 -0.88 -9.60 -4.05
C GLN A 54 0.43 -8.86 -3.76
N ILE A 55 0.35 -7.67 -3.17
CA ILE A 55 1.52 -6.84 -2.88
C ILE A 55 1.82 -6.92 -1.39
N SER A 56 3.11 -7.08 -1.05
CA SER A 56 3.61 -7.11 0.32
C SER A 56 4.97 -6.43 0.39
N VAL A 57 5.31 -5.86 1.54
CA VAL A 57 6.64 -5.27 1.78
C VAL A 57 7.46 -6.25 2.62
N PRO A 58 8.55 -6.81 2.06
CA PRO A 58 9.45 -7.67 2.81
C PRO A 58 10.35 -6.83 3.72
N TRP A 59 10.10 -6.82 5.03
CA TRP A 59 11.03 -6.28 6.03
C TRP A 59 11.49 -7.41 6.98
N ILE A 60 11.04 -7.42 8.25
CA ILE A 60 11.28 -8.52 9.21
C ILE A 60 10.19 -9.61 9.09
N TRP A 61 8.98 -9.21 8.70
CA TRP A 61 7.82 -10.06 8.40
C TRP A 61 7.14 -9.49 7.15
N GLU A 62 6.28 -10.26 6.47
CA GLU A 62 5.51 -9.74 5.33
C GLU A 62 4.47 -8.71 5.82
N GLN A 63 4.77 -7.42 5.65
CA GLN A 63 3.92 -6.32 6.10
C GLN A 63 3.12 -5.71 4.94
N GLY A 64 2.01 -5.04 5.28
CA GLY A 64 1.24 -4.29 4.29
C GLY A 64 0.63 -5.16 3.19
N ARG A 65 0.35 -6.44 3.49
CA ARG A 65 -0.23 -7.38 2.54
C ARG A 65 -1.58 -6.86 2.04
N ALA A 66 -1.71 -6.71 0.74
CA ALA A 66 -2.92 -6.26 0.06
C ALA A 66 -3.12 -7.10 -1.20
N GLN A 67 -4.36 -7.46 -1.52
CA GLN A 67 -4.71 -8.29 -2.67
C GLN A 67 -5.78 -7.62 -3.52
N ILE A 68 -5.61 -7.67 -4.83
CA ILE A 68 -6.57 -7.16 -5.81
C ILE A 68 -6.59 -8.09 -7.01
N THR A 69 -7.73 -8.16 -7.68
CA THR A 69 -7.87 -8.87 -8.94
C THR A 69 -8.03 -7.85 -10.05
N VAL A 70 -7.15 -7.89 -11.04
CA VAL A 70 -7.19 -7.00 -12.21
C VAL A 70 -7.62 -7.79 -13.43
N ASP A 71 -8.63 -7.30 -14.13
CA ASP A 71 -8.96 -7.80 -15.46
C ASP A 71 -8.31 -6.89 -16.53
N ASN A 72 -7.35 -7.45 -17.25
CA ASN A 72 -6.60 -6.81 -18.33
C ASN A 72 -7.04 -7.31 -19.71
N ARG A 73 -8.28 -7.80 -19.84
CA ARG A 73 -8.88 -8.15 -21.15
C ARG A 73 -9.21 -6.93 -21.99
N TYR A 74 -9.46 -5.79 -21.37
CA TYR A 74 -9.78 -4.54 -22.05
C TYR A 74 -8.59 -3.59 -21.96
N HIS A 75 -8.12 -3.16 -23.13
CA HIS A 75 -7.06 -2.15 -23.23
C HIS A 75 -7.66 -0.74 -23.10
N PRO A 76 -7.05 0.16 -22.31
CA PRO A 76 -5.88 -0.03 -21.45
C PRO A 76 -6.19 -0.78 -20.14
N ALA A 77 -5.21 -1.53 -19.62
CA ALA A 77 -5.30 -2.23 -18.34
C ALA A 77 -5.71 -1.28 -17.20
N PRO A 78 -6.56 -1.70 -16.24
CA PRO A 78 -6.88 -0.89 -15.07
C PRO A 78 -5.61 -0.61 -14.26
N PRO A 79 -5.28 0.66 -13.94
CA PRO A 79 -4.14 0.96 -13.08
C PRO A 79 -4.42 0.45 -11.67
N VAL A 80 -3.40 -0.13 -11.05
CA VAL A 80 -3.44 -0.57 -9.65
C VAL A 80 -2.62 0.41 -8.81
N TYR A 81 -3.26 1.01 -7.82
CA TYR A 81 -2.60 1.85 -6.85
C TYR A 81 -2.42 1.06 -5.56
N TYR A 82 -1.18 0.95 -5.11
CA TYR A 82 -0.82 0.35 -3.84
C TYR A 82 -0.27 1.41 -2.89
N ALA A 83 -0.81 1.48 -1.68
CA ALA A 83 -0.31 2.33 -0.62
C ALA A 83 0.15 1.49 0.56
N SER A 84 1.45 1.61 0.86
CA SER A 84 2.05 0.98 2.03
C SER A 84 1.45 1.57 3.33
N PRO A 85 1.16 0.73 4.33
CA PRO A 85 0.59 1.19 5.60
C PRO A 85 1.58 2.06 6.39
N PHE A 86 1.03 2.93 7.24
CA PHE A 86 1.82 3.76 8.16
C PHE A 86 2.45 2.99 9.32
N SER A 87 1.88 1.84 9.70
CA SER A 87 2.31 1.05 10.85
C SER A 87 2.47 -0.41 10.46
N SER A 88 3.50 -1.07 10.98
CA SER A 88 3.80 -2.50 10.83
C SER A 88 2.61 -3.43 11.12
N PHE A 89 1.64 -2.97 11.90
CA PHE A 89 0.43 -3.72 12.27
C PHE A 89 -0.76 -3.51 11.33
N SER A 90 -0.69 -2.55 10.40
CA SER A 90 -1.80 -2.21 9.52
C SER A 90 -1.68 -2.93 8.16
N LYS A 91 -2.83 -3.31 7.60
CA LYS A 91 -2.90 -3.84 6.23
C LYS A 91 -2.59 -2.73 5.22
N GLY A 92 -1.94 -3.06 4.11
CA GLY A 92 -1.76 -2.14 2.99
C GLY A 92 -3.07 -1.92 2.25
N ALA A 93 -3.16 -0.82 1.50
CA ALA A 93 -4.35 -0.51 0.71
C ALA A 93 -4.01 -0.72 -0.75
N ILE A 94 -4.92 -1.38 -1.45
CA ILE A 94 -4.79 -1.65 -2.86
C ILE A 94 -6.16 -1.41 -3.48
N ASP A 95 -6.20 -0.64 -4.55
CA ASP A 95 -7.43 -0.34 -5.27
C ASP A 95 -7.10 0.05 -6.72
N HIS A 96 -8.10 0.00 -7.59
CA HIS A 96 -8.03 0.50 -8.97
C HIS A 96 -8.09 2.04 -9.05
N ARG A 97 -8.36 2.69 -7.92
CA ARG A 97 -8.36 4.15 -7.75
C ARG A 97 -7.19 4.57 -6.85
N PRO A 98 -6.73 5.82 -6.93
CA PRO A 98 -5.69 6.32 -6.04
C PRO A 98 -6.07 6.15 -4.57
N VAL A 99 -5.46 5.18 -3.90
CA VAL A 99 -5.77 4.87 -2.49
C VAL A 99 -4.94 5.72 -1.56
N LYS A 100 -5.59 6.30 -0.54
CA LYS A 100 -4.93 7.01 0.55
C LYS A 100 -4.30 5.98 1.49
N ASN A 101 -3.08 6.28 1.98
CA ASN A 101 -2.32 5.38 2.84
C ASN A 101 -3.18 4.91 4.04
N PRO A 102 -3.41 3.60 4.19
CA PRO A 102 -4.19 3.07 5.30
C PRO A 102 -3.36 3.14 6.59
N GLY A 103 -4.04 3.35 7.71
CA GLY A 103 -3.43 3.45 9.04
C GLY A 103 -3.42 4.86 9.64
N LEU A 104 -3.71 5.91 8.87
CA LEU A 104 -3.83 7.26 9.44
C LEU A 104 -5.03 7.36 10.41
N PHE A 105 -6.19 6.81 10.01
CA PHE A 105 -7.36 6.77 10.88
C PHE A 105 -7.17 5.85 12.10
N GLY A 106 -6.51 4.70 11.93
CA GLY A 106 -6.21 3.81 13.05
C GLY A 106 -5.22 4.41 14.05
N LEU A 107 -4.22 5.13 13.56
CA LEU A 107 -3.27 5.86 14.40
C LEU A 107 -3.98 6.99 15.17
N LEU A 108 -4.81 7.79 14.50
CA LEU A 108 -5.63 8.82 15.15
C LEU A 108 -6.56 8.23 16.21
N LEU A 109 -7.26 7.14 15.90
CA LEU A 109 -8.20 6.50 16.84
C LEU A 109 -7.51 6.02 18.13
N ILE A 110 -6.23 5.62 18.06
CA ILE A 110 -5.45 5.18 19.23
C ILE A 110 -4.79 6.38 19.93
N LEU A 111 -4.24 7.35 19.19
CA LEU A 111 -3.55 8.50 19.79
C LEU A 111 -4.51 9.43 20.53
N THR A 112 -5.72 9.64 20.00
CA THR A 112 -6.71 10.57 20.57
C THR A 112 -7.11 10.19 22.00
N PRO A 113 -7.56 8.96 22.33
CA PRO A 113 -7.92 8.61 23.71
C PRO A 113 -6.73 8.65 24.66
N VAL A 114 -5.52 8.29 24.22
CA VAL A 114 -4.30 8.37 25.04
C VAL A 114 -3.98 9.83 25.38
N LEU A 115 -4.06 10.73 24.40
CA LEU A 115 -3.82 12.16 24.61
C LEU A 115 -4.88 12.76 25.54
N VAL A 116 -6.15 12.41 25.36
CA VAL A 116 -7.26 12.86 26.23
C VAL A 116 -7.05 12.37 27.67
N LEU A 117 -6.62 11.11 27.86
CA LEU A 117 -6.35 10.55 29.18
C LEU A 117 -5.19 11.30 29.87
N ILE A 118 -4.09 11.56 29.15
CA ILE A 118 -2.95 12.31 29.69
C ILE A 118 -3.38 13.72 30.10
N LEU A 119 -4.14 14.41 29.24
CA LEU A 119 -4.65 15.75 29.55
C LEU A 119 -5.59 15.74 30.75
N ALA A 120 -6.45 14.72 30.89
CA ALA A 120 -7.32 14.56 32.04
C ALA A 120 -6.55 14.32 33.34
N VAL A 121 -5.51 13.48 33.31
CA VAL A 121 -4.63 13.24 34.47
C VAL A 121 -3.88 14.51 34.86
N VAL A 122 -3.33 15.25 33.89
CA VAL A 122 -2.63 16.51 34.15
C VAL A 122 -3.58 17.58 34.69
N ALA A 123 -4.77 17.72 34.11
CA ALA A 123 -5.77 18.66 34.60
C ALA A 123 -6.23 18.31 36.02
N PHE A 124 -6.45 17.02 36.31
CA PHE A 124 -6.77 16.57 37.66
C PHE A 124 -5.63 16.85 38.64
N ALA A 125 -4.37 16.64 38.25
CA ALA A 125 -3.23 16.93 39.10
C ALA A 125 -2.99 18.44 39.34
N LEU A 126 -3.42 19.31 38.42
CA LEU A 126 -3.24 20.77 38.51
C LEU A 126 -4.41 21.48 39.20
N PHE A 127 -5.62 20.93 39.13
CA PHE A 127 -6.85 21.57 39.60
C PHE A 127 -7.68 20.74 40.61
N GLY A 128 -7.22 19.52 40.95
CA GLY A 128 -7.84 18.63 41.92
C GLY A 128 -7.17 18.63 43.29
#